data_AF-A0A6N9AX71-F1
#
_entry.id   AF-A0A6N9AX71-F1
#
_cell.length_a   1.000
_cell.length_b   1.000
_cell.length_c   1.000
_cell.angle_alpha   90.00
_cell.angle_beta   90.00
_cell.angle_gamma   90.00
#
_symmetry.space_group_name_H-M   'P 1'
#
loop_
_entity.id
_entity.type
_entity.pdbx_description
1 polymer ?
#
loop_
_entity_poly.entity_id
_entity_poly.type
_entity_poly.pdbx_seq_one_letter_code
_entity_poly.pdbx_strand_id
1 'polypeptide(L)'
;MKHGLRWFWAALISVLSSFAFAASDSTWEMESMKPDLNDVESLQRGLALYANFCIGCHSLQYQRYERTANDLGEIPHNLVLENIIFTDQRIGDYMTTSMSEEDAKNWFGVAPPDLTMVTRVRSPKWVYNFLKTFYVDESRPYGVNNKVFPNVGMPHVLLPLQGISEEVCYGYATVDVLDRLNAFDEAQKEGVTDSIDRLQGRELNCPEIRVIPDSGLYSVEEFDQAAFDLANFLHYVSDPSRQQRKALGTWVIGFLVILLVLAYFLNREYWKDIHKDKPE
;
A
#
# COMPACT_ATOMS: atom_id res chain seq x y z
N MET A 1 -5.73 44.33 -24.49
CA MET A 1 -5.07 43.02 -24.76
C MET A 1 -3.83 42.74 -23.90
N LYS A 2 -2.99 43.71 -23.53
CA LYS A 2 -1.73 43.45 -22.77
C LYS A 2 -1.92 43.01 -21.30
N HIS A 3 -3.03 43.35 -20.66
CA HIS A 3 -3.29 42.97 -19.26
C HIS A 3 -3.80 41.52 -19.12
N GLY A 4 -4.67 41.03 -20.02
CA GLY A 4 -5.20 39.66 -19.96
C GLY A 4 -4.13 38.57 -20.14
N LEU A 5 -3.10 38.83 -20.95
CA LEU A 5 -2.00 37.90 -21.17
C LEU A 5 -1.16 37.69 -19.89
N ARG A 6 -0.99 38.73 -19.07
CA ARG A 6 -0.21 38.64 -17.81
C ARG A 6 -0.94 37.81 -16.75
N TRP A 7 -2.27 37.91 -16.68
CA TRP A 7 -3.09 37.07 -15.79
C TRP A 7 -3.18 35.62 -16.26
N PHE A 8 -3.19 35.39 -17.58
CA PHE A 8 -3.13 34.03 -18.14
C PHE A 8 -1.82 33.32 -17.80
N TRP A 9 -0.67 33.99 -17.93
CA TRP A 9 0.64 33.43 -17.53
C TRP A 9 0.76 33.24 -16.01
N ALA A 10 0.22 34.15 -15.20
CA ALA A 10 0.20 33.98 -13.74
C ALA A 10 -0.66 32.78 -13.30
N ALA A 11 -1.81 32.57 -13.92
CA ALA A 11 -2.66 31.40 -13.68
C ALA A 11 -1.97 30.11 -14.15
N LEU A 12 -1.33 30.12 -15.33
CA LEU A 12 -0.61 28.96 -15.87
C LEU A 12 0.58 28.55 -14.97
N ILE A 13 1.32 29.52 -14.42
CA ILE A 13 2.45 29.27 -13.50
C ILE A 13 1.96 28.76 -12.13
N SER A 14 0.81 29.24 -11.65
CA SER A 14 0.20 28.70 -10.41
C SER A 14 -0.28 27.26 -10.56
N VAL A 15 -0.75 26.86 -11.76
CA VAL A 15 -1.15 25.47 -12.05
C VAL A 15 0.05 24.55 -12.21
N LEU A 16 1.19 25.03 -12.74
CA LEU A 16 2.41 24.21 -12.88
C LEU A 16 3.12 23.91 -11.55
N SER A 17 2.88 24.68 -10.49
CA SER A 17 3.59 24.55 -9.21
C SER A 17 3.09 23.38 -8.33
N SER A 18 2.09 22.62 -8.79
CA SER A 18 1.45 21.55 -7.99
C SER A 18 1.95 20.13 -8.29
N PHE A 19 2.96 19.96 -9.15
CA PHE A 19 3.56 18.64 -9.41
C PHE A 19 4.80 18.39 -8.57
N ALA A 20 4.65 18.39 -7.25
CA ALA A 20 5.65 17.77 -6.37
C ALA A 20 5.37 16.26 -6.30
N PHE A 21 6.04 15.49 -7.16
CA PHE A 21 6.11 14.04 -7.00
C PHE A 21 6.98 13.73 -5.79
N ALA A 22 6.36 13.52 -4.63
CA ALA A 22 7.04 12.84 -3.51
C ALA A 22 7.08 11.34 -3.85
N ALA A 23 8.09 10.94 -4.62
CA ALA A 23 8.43 9.53 -4.78
C ALA A 23 9.09 9.07 -3.48
N SER A 24 8.34 8.35 -2.65
CA SER A 24 8.94 7.39 -1.72
C SER A 24 9.51 6.27 -2.59
N ASP A 25 10.64 6.49 -3.23
CA ASP A 25 11.18 5.56 -4.23
C ASP A 25 11.74 4.32 -3.52
N SER A 26 10.89 3.29 -3.42
CA SER A 26 11.38 1.93 -3.28
C SER A 26 12.05 1.55 -4.58
N THR A 27 13.29 1.05 -4.53
CA THR A 27 14.00 0.53 -5.71
C THR A 27 13.44 -0.80 -6.20
N TRP A 28 12.53 -1.40 -5.43
CA TRP A 28 11.84 -2.64 -5.76
C TRP A 28 10.76 -2.44 -6.84
N GLU A 29 10.76 -3.29 -7.85
CA GLU A 29 9.70 -3.32 -8.87
C GLU A 29 8.43 -3.93 -8.28
N MET A 30 7.54 -3.06 -7.80
CA MET A 30 6.28 -3.49 -7.20
C MET A 30 5.30 -4.03 -8.24
N GLU A 31 4.76 -5.22 -7.98
CA GLU A 31 3.67 -5.83 -8.72
C GLU A 31 2.41 -4.98 -8.68
N SER A 32 1.62 -5.01 -9.76
CA SER A 32 0.37 -4.25 -9.80
C SER A 32 -0.72 -4.89 -8.95
N MET A 33 -1.45 -4.08 -8.19
CA MET A 33 -2.63 -4.51 -7.46
C MET A 33 -3.80 -3.57 -7.79
N LYS A 34 -4.94 -4.14 -8.15
CA LYS A 34 -6.19 -3.40 -8.37
C LYS A 34 -7.22 -3.86 -7.34
N PRO A 35 -7.53 -3.03 -6.33
CA PRO A 35 -8.56 -3.36 -5.34
C PRO A 35 -9.93 -3.54 -6.00
N ASP A 36 -10.69 -4.50 -5.50
CA ASP A 36 -12.10 -4.67 -5.85
C ASP A 36 -12.96 -4.63 -4.59
N LEU A 37 -13.74 -3.56 -4.45
CA LEU A 37 -14.62 -3.38 -3.31
C LEU A 37 -15.93 -4.17 -3.44
N ASN A 38 -16.22 -4.75 -4.60
CA ASN A 38 -17.41 -5.58 -4.80
C ASN A 38 -17.16 -7.05 -4.43
N ASP A 39 -15.90 -7.47 -4.30
CA ASP A 39 -15.50 -8.79 -3.82
C ASP A 39 -15.62 -8.82 -2.29
N VAL A 40 -16.85 -9.06 -1.81
CA VAL A 40 -17.17 -9.05 -0.38
C VAL A 40 -16.41 -10.17 0.34
N GLU A 41 -16.23 -11.31 -0.30
CA GLU A 41 -15.50 -12.46 0.24
C GLU A 41 -14.03 -12.11 0.48
N SER A 42 -13.38 -11.41 -0.46
CA SER A 42 -12.02 -10.87 -0.29
C SER A 42 -11.95 -9.91 0.90
N LEU A 43 -12.91 -8.99 1.02
CA LEU A 43 -12.94 -8.04 2.13
C LEU A 43 -13.15 -8.74 3.49
N GLN A 44 -13.97 -9.78 3.53
CA GLN A 44 -14.19 -10.59 4.74
C GLN A 44 -12.94 -11.39 5.13
N ARG A 45 -12.25 -12.02 4.17
CA ARG A 45 -10.96 -12.70 4.43
C ARG A 45 -9.90 -11.71 4.91
N GLY A 46 -9.84 -10.52 4.32
CA GLY A 46 -8.95 -9.44 4.73
C GLY A 46 -9.24 -8.92 6.14
N LEU A 47 -10.52 -8.79 6.52
CA LEU A 47 -10.93 -8.48 7.89
C LEU A 47 -10.45 -9.55 8.88
N ALA A 48 -10.64 -10.83 8.55
CA ALA A 48 -10.19 -11.93 9.38
C ALA A 48 -8.67 -11.93 9.55
N LEU A 49 -7.90 -11.72 8.47
CA LEU A 49 -6.45 -11.59 8.52
C LEU A 49 -6.01 -10.41 9.40
N TYR A 50 -6.66 -9.24 9.24
CA TYR A 50 -6.36 -8.07 10.06
C TYR A 50 -6.62 -8.34 11.56
N ALA A 51 -7.75 -8.95 11.89
CA ALA A 51 -8.11 -9.27 13.27
C ALA A 51 -7.13 -10.26 13.92
N ASN A 52 -6.63 -11.24 13.16
CA ASN A 52 -5.76 -12.28 13.70
C ASN A 52 -4.27 -11.87 13.74
N PHE A 53 -3.81 -11.05 12.79
CA PHE A 53 -2.37 -10.77 12.63
C PHE A 53 -1.98 -9.31 12.84
N CYS A 54 -2.92 -8.37 12.78
CA CYS A 54 -2.57 -6.94 12.74
C CYS A 54 -3.12 -6.15 13.93
N ILE A 55 -4.35 -6.42 14.38
CA ILE A 55 -5.03 -5.60 15.40
C ILE A 55 -4.31 -5.59 16.76
N GLY A 56 -3.49 -6.60 17.03
CA GLY A 56 -2.64 -6.64 18.23
C GLY A 56 -1.67 -5.46 18.31
N CYS A 57 -1.19 -4.95 17.17
CA CYS A 57 -0.22 -3.83 17.11
C CYS A 57 -0.79 -2.57 16.46
N HIS A 58 -1.68 -2.73 15.47
CA HIS A 58 -2.18 -1.65 14.64
C HIS A 58 -3.65 -1.39 14.90
N SER A 59 -4.04 -0.15 15.12
CA SER A 59 -5.45 0.25 15.16
C SER A 59 -6.01 0.55 13.76
N LEU A 60 -7.34 0.50 13.66
CA LEU A 60 -8.13 1.25 12.68
C LEU A 60 -9.04 2.22 13.45
N GLN A 61 -8.42 3.20 14.12
CA GLN A 61 -9.05 4.02 15.15
C GLN A 61 -10.25 4.87 14.68
N TYR A 62 -10.45 4.99 13.36
CA TYR A 62 -11.62 5.67 12.77
C TYR A 62 -12.62 4.72 12.10
N GLN A 63 -12.41 3.40 12.18
CA GLN A 63 -13.30 2.37 11.66
C GLN A 63 -14.03 1.66 12.80
N ARG A 64 -15.36 1.56 12.71
CA ARG A 64 -16.20 0.84 13.70
C ARG A 64 -16.45 -0.59 13.26
N TYR A 65 -16.49 -1.54 14.20
CA TYR A 65 -16.80 -2.95 13.89
C TYR A 65 -18.19 -3.10 13.24
N GLU A 66 -19.20 -2.44 13.79
CA GLU A 66 -20.59 -2.46 13.29
C GLU A 66 -20.67 -2.05 11.82
N ARG A 67 -20.00 -0.95 11.47
CA ARG A 67 -20.00 -0.46 10.08
C ARG A 67 -19.36 -1.48 9.15
N THR A 68 -18.20 -2.02 9.53
CA THR A 68 -17.54 -3.05 8.73
C THR A 68 -18.45 -4.26 8.54
N ALA A 69 -19.11 -4.72 9.61
CA ALA A 69 -20.04 -5.85 9.54
C ALA A 69 -21.17 -5.61 8.54
N ASN A 70 -21.79 -4.42 8.61
CA ASN A 70 -22.90 -4.05 7.74
C ASN A 70 -22.47 -3.88 6.28
N ASP A 71 -21.33 -3.23 6.03
CA ASP A 71 -20.84 -2.95 4.69
C ASP A 71 -20.30 -4.22 3.99
N LEU A 72 -19.72 -5.17 4.73
CA LEU A 72 -19.11 -6.39 4.18
C LEU A 72 -20.10 -7.55 4.07
N GLY A 73 -21.23 -7.32 3.42
CA GLY A 73 -22.25 -8.35 3.17
C GLY A 73 -23.13 -8.66 4.38
N GLU A 74 -23.35 -7.67 5.26
CA GLU A 74 -24.23 -7.78 6.42
C GLU A 74 -23.87 -8.97 7.34
N ILE A 75 -22.58 -9.07 7.71
CA ILE A 75 -22.09 -10.09 8.63
C ILE A 75 -22.90 -10.02 9.94
N PRO A 76 -23.53 -11.13 10.39
CA PRO A 76 -24.23 -11.14 11.65
C PRO A 76 -23.34 -10.66 12.80
N HIS A 77 -23.83 -9.67 13.57
CA HIS A 77 -23.02 -8.99 14.60
C HIS A 77 -22.51 -9.95 15.68
N ASN A 78 -23.25 -11.02 15.97
CA ASN A 78 -22.81 -12.06 16.89
C ASN A 78 -21.55 -12.79 16.40
N LEU A 79 -21.42 -13.02 15.09
CA LEU A 79 -20.23 -13.66 14.52
C LEU A 79 -19.00 -12.75 14.61
N VAL A 80 -19.20 -11.43 14.44
CA VAL A 80 -18.13 -10.44 14.62
C VAL A 80 -17.67 -10.39 16.07
N LEU A 81 -18.61 -10.38 17.02
CA LEU A 81 -18.29 -10.43 18.45
C LEU A 81 -17.56 -11.71 18.85
N GLU A 82 -17.89 -12.85 18.26
CA GLU A 82 -17.28 -14.14 18.58
C GLU A 82 -15.93 -14.38 17.91
N ASN A 83 -15.74 -13.89 16.67
CA ASN A 83 -14.60 -14.30 15.83
C ASN A 83 -13.66 -13.16 15.42
N ILE A 84 -14.03 -11.89 15.65
CA ILE A 84 -13.25 -10.71 15.21
C ILE A 84 -12.88 -9.81 16.39
N ILE A 85 -13.75 -9.70 17.41
CA ILE A 85 -13.50 -8.88 18.60
C ILE A 85 -12.98 -9.79 19.72
N PHE A 86 -11.66 -9.80 19.93
CA PHE A 86 -11.01 -10.63 20.96
C PHE A 86 -10.83 -9.92 22.31
N THR A 87 -11.41 -8.73 22.45
CA THR A 87 -11.30 -7.84 23.63
C THR A 87 -12.68 -7.59 24.23
N ASP A 88 -12.76 -6.75 25.26
CA ASP A 88 -14.02 -6.30 25.88
C ASP A 88 -14.73 -5.18 25.08
N GLN A 89 -14.23 -4.86 23.89
CA GLN A 89 -14.83 -3.88 23.00
C GLN A 89 -16.21 -4.31 22.50
N ARG A 90 -17.07 -3.34 22.24
CA ARG A 90 -18.43 -3.55 21.74
C ARG A 90 -18.46 -3.45 20.22
N ILE A 91 -19.50 -4.02 19.62
CA ILE A 91 -19.73 -3.94 18.17
C ILE A 91 -19.76 -2.48 17.65
N GLY A 92 -20.27 -1.55 18.44
CA GLY A 92 -20.31 -0.13 18.07
C GLY A 92 -18.97 0.60 18.21
N ASP A 93 -17.96 0.01 18.83
CA ASP A 93 -16.68 0.67 19.11
C ASP A 93 -15.77 0.74 17.89
N TYR A 94 -14.75 1.59 17.98
CA TYR A 94 -13.68 1.66 16.99
C TYR A 94 -12.71 0.49 17.14
N MET A 95 -12.11 0.02 16.05
CA MET A 95 -11.12 -1.06 16.12
C MET A 95 -9.79 -0.49 16.66
N THR A 96 -9.51 -0.73 17.94
CA THR A 96 -8.32 -0.20 18.63
C THR A 96 -7.44 -1.35 19.10
N THR A 97 -6.13 -1.11 19.13
CA THR A 97 -5.19 -2.04 19.77
C THR A 97 -5.20 -1.82 21.29
N SER A 98 -4.97 -2.90 22.05
CA SER A 98 -4.71 -2.82 23.50
C SER A 98 -3.26 -2.45 23.83
N MET A 99 -2.37 -2.38 22.82
CA MET A 99 -0.96 -2.02 23.01
C MET A 99 -0.81 -0.51 23.26
N SER A 100 -0.13 -0.15 24.33
CA SER A 100 0.19 1.26 24.61
C SER A 100 1.32 1.77 23.71
N GLU A 101 1.33 3.06 23.39
CA GLU A 101 2.44 3.65 22.61
C GLU A 101 3.80 3.54 23.31
N GLU A 102 3.81 3.57 24.65
CA GLU A 102 5.03 3.46 25.45
C GLU A 102 5.62 2.06 25.34
N ASP A 103 4.81 1.03 25.55
CA ASP A 103 5.23 -0.36 25.39
C ASP A 103 5.68 -0.63 23.96
N ALA A 104 4.93 -0.12 22.98
CA ALA A 104 5.26 -0.27 21.58
C ALA A 104 6.63 0.34 21.21
N LYS A 105 6.95 1.54 21.72
CA LYS A 105 8.27 2.15 21.54
C LYS A 105 9.37 1.36 22.23
N ASN A 106 9.09 0.82 23.43
CA ASN A 106 10.05 0.01 24.17
C ASN A 106 10.35 -1.32 23.46
N TRP A 107 9.36 -1.94 22.82
CA TRP A 107 9.53 -3.23 22.13
C TRP A 107 10.05 -3.06 20.70
N PHE A 108 9.47 -2.16 19.90
CA PHE A 108 9.75 -2.04 18.47
C PHE A 108 10.65 -0.85 18.10
N GLY A 109 11.02 -0.01 19.07
CA GLY A 109 11.77 1.24 18.86
C GLY A 109 10.90 2.40 18.34
N VAL A 110 9.75 2.09 17.75
CA VAL A 110 8.75 3.05 17.26
C VAL A 110 7.35 2.51 17.51
N ALA A 111 6.38 3.41 17.75
CA ALA A 111 4.98 3.01 17.83
C ALA A 111 4.48 2.59 16.43
N PRO A 112 3.83 1.42 16.29
CA PRO A 112 3.15 1.02 15.06
C PRO A 112 2.14 2.10 14.63
N PRO A 113 2.10 2.47 13.34
CA PRO A 113 1.14 3.46 12.86
C PRO A 113 -0.29 2.90 12.86
N ASP A 114 -1.26 3.80 13.03
CA ASP A 114 -2.66 3.51 12.71
C ASP A 114 -2.83 3.24 11.22
N LEU A 115 -3.58 2.20 10.88
CA LEU A 115 -3.72 1.74 9.50
C LEU A 115 -5.00 2.23 8.82
N THR A 116 -5.86 3.02 9.50
CA THR A 116 -7.15 3.45 8.94
C THR A 116 -6.98 4.05 7.54
N MET A 117 -5.94 4.87 7.36
CA MET A 117 -5.70 5.62 6.11
C MET A 117 -4.48 5.14 5.32
N VAL A 118 -3.91 3.97 5.67
CA VAL A 118 -2.61 3.53 5.11
C VAL A 118 -2.62 3.46 3.59
N THR A 119 -3.72 2.98 2.99
CA THR A 119 -3.80 2.85 1.53
C THR A 119 -4.02 4.17 0.81
N ARG A 120 -4.42 5.24 1.51
CA ARG A 120 -4.43 6.60 0.92
C ARG A 120 -3.06 7.27 0.99
N VAL A 121 -2.28 6.97 2.03
CA VAL A 121 -0.92 7.51 2.18
C VAL A 121 0.07 6.79 1.26
N ARG A 122 -0.06 5.46 1.15
CA ARG A 122 0.92 4.62 0.44
C ARG A 122 0.42 3.96 -0.84
N SER A 123 -0.88 4.00 -1.13
CA SER A 123 -1.57 3.18 -2.14
C SER A 123 -1.79 1.71 -1.71
N PRO A 124 -2.85 1.04 -2.21
CA PRO A 124 -3.06 -0.40 -2.00
C PRO A 124 -1.93 -1.25 -2.58
N LYS A 125 -1.40 -0.83 -3.74
CA LYS A 125 -0.25 -1.47 -4.42
C LYS A 125 0.95 -1.59 -3.47
N TRP A 126 1.26 -0.51 -2.75
CA TRP A 126 2.38 -0.51 -1.82
C TRP A 126 2.15 -1.46 -0.64
N VAL A 127 0.94 -1.48 -0.06
CA VAL A 127 0.63 -2.37 1.08
C VAL A 127 0.74 -3.84 0.66
N TYR A 128 0.17 -4.19 -0.48
CA TYR A 128 0.25 -5.54 -1.03
C TYR A 128 1.69 -6.00 -1.23
N ASN A 129 2.54 -5.18 -1.86
CA ASN A 129 3.94 -5.54 -2.06
C ASN A 129 4.76 -5.49 -0.75
N PHE A 130 4.44 -4.58 0.17
CA PHE A 130 5.07 -4.52 1.48
C PHE A 130 4.86 -5.83 2.25
N LEU A 131 3.66 -6.39 2.24
CA LEU A 131 3.36 -7.66 2.89
C LEU A 131 4.12 -8.84 2.28
N LYS A 132 4.36 -8.82 0.96
CA LYS A 132 5.00 -9.92 0.21
C LYS A 132 6.52 -9.92 0.24
N THR A 133 7.14 -8.77 0.52
CA THR A 133 8.58 -8.57 0.27
C THR A 133 9.44 -8.58 1.52
N PHE A 134 8.98 -9.25 2.57
CA PHE A 134 9.83 -9.59 3.71
C PHE A 134 10.84 -10.65 3.32
N TYR A 135 12.07 -10.50 3.80
CA TYR A 135 13.15 -11.46 3.59
C TYR A 135 14.06 -11.54 4.84
N VAL A 136 14.79 -12.63 4.97
CA VAL A 136 15.73 -12.88 6.08
C VAL A 136 16.91 -11.90 6.01
N ASP A 137 17.13 -11.19 7.11
CA ASP A 137 18.25 -10.27 7.29
C ASP A 137 18.65 -10.29 8.77
N GLU A 138 19.66 -11.08 9.09
CA GLU A 138 20.15 -11.28 10.46
C GLU A 138 20.74 -9.99 11.08
N SER A 139 21.04 -8.97 10.27
CA SER A 139 21.52 -7.69 10.79
C SER A 139 20.41 -6.86 11.48
N ARG A 140 19.14 -7.22 11.25
CA ARG A 140 17.97 -6.51 11.77
C ARG A 140 17.52 -7.10 13.12
N PRO A 141 16.92 -6.29 14.01
CA PRO A 141 16.48 -6.76 15.33
C PRO A 141 15.53 -7.97 15.31
N TYR A 142 14.73 -8.11 14.25
CA TYR A 142 13.76 -9.21 14.08
C TYR A 142 14.21 -10.27 13.07
N GLY A 143 15.47 -10.23 12.63
CA GLY A 143 16.01 -11.18 11.64
C GLY A 143 15.40 -11.05 10.24
N VAL A 144 14.64 -9.98 9.98
CA VAL A 144 13.98 -9.73 8.69
C VAL A 144 14.07 -8.28 8.28
N ASN A 145 14.01 -8.04 6.98
CA ASN A 145 13.94 -6.73 6.36
C ASN A 145 12.93 -6.76 5.19
N ASN A 146 12.74 -5.65 4.49
CA ASN A 146 11.72 -5.50 3.47
C ASN A 146 12.21 -4.72 2.24
N LYS A 147 11.92 -5.21 1.03
CA LYS A 147 12.38 -4.56 -0.21
C LYS A 147 11.61 -3.29 -0.56
N VAL A 148 10.32 -3.22 -0.21
CA VAL A 148 9.48 -2.04 -0.45
C VAL A 148 9.73 -0.95 0.58
N PHE A 149 10.07 -1.34 1.81
CA PHE A 149 10.38 -0.41 2.90
C PHE A 149 11.64 -0.85 3.66
N PRO A 150 12.84 -0.50 3.14
CA PRO A 150 14.09 -0.90 3.75
C PRO A 150 14.23 -0.42 5.20
N ASN A 151 14.86 -1.24 6.03
CA ASN A 151 15.07 -0.99 7.47
C ASN A 151 13.77 -0.85 8.26
N VAL A 152 12.72 -1.56 7.83
CA VAL A 152 11.45 -1.60 8.57
C VAL A 152 11.69 -2.09 10.01
N GLY A 153 10.98 -1.48 10.96
CA GLY A 153 10.99 -1.87 12.39
C GLY A 153 9.91 -2.90 12.74
N MET A 154 9.17 -3.38 11.75
CA MET A 154 8.05 -4.31 11.90
C MET A 154 8.57 -5.74 11.71
N PRO A 155 8.25 -6.68 12.61
CA PRO A 155 8.51 -8.09 12.36
C PRO A 155 7.65 -8.60 11.20
N HIS A 156 8.03 -9.75 10.61
CA HIS A 156 7.20 -10.38 9.60
C HIS A 156 6.03 -11.14 10.24
N VAL A 157 4.93 -10.42 10.50
CA VAL A 157 3.76 -10.95 11.23
C VAL A 157 3.03 -12.08 10.49
N LEU A 158 3.15 -12.14 9.16
CA LEU A 158 2.56 -13.20 8.33
C LEU A 158 3.54 -14.34 8.03
N LEU A 159 4.70 -14.40 8.69
CA LEU A 159 5.70 -15.46 8.51
C LEU A 159 5.10 -16.88 8.59
N PRO A 160 4.18 -17.21 9.53
CA PRO A 160 3.58 -18.54 9.56
C PRO A 160 2.78 -18.88 8.29
N LEU A 161 2.24 -17.88 7.59
CA LEU A 161 1.51 -18.07 6.34
C LEU A 161 2.47 -18.12 5.15
N GLN A 162 3.35 -17.14 5.01
CA GLN A 162 4.27 -17.01 3.87
C GLN A 162 5.36 -18.08 3.86
N GLY A 163 5.89 -18.40 5.03
CA GLY A 163 7.16 -19.10 5.16
C GLY A 163 8.37 -18.16 5.11
N ILE A 164 9.55 -18.76 5.22
CA ILE A 164 10.84 -18.07 5.25
C ILE A 164 11.19 -17.64 3.83
N SER A 165 11.53 -16.36 3.67
CA SER A 165 11.88 -15.75 2.40
C SER A 165 13.35 -15.33 2.39
N GLU A 166 14.11 -15.71 1.38
CA GLU A 166 15.52 -15.35 1.21
C GLU A 166 15.72 -14.49 -0.02
N GLU A 167 16.71 -13.60 0.00
CA GLU A 167 17.12 -12.90 -1.22
C GLU A 167 17.91 -13.81 -2.15
N VAL A 168 17.60 -13.74 -3.45
CA VAL A 168 18.40 -14.38 -4.49
C VAL A 168 19.35 -13.33 -5.07
N CYS A 169 20.63 -13.44 -4.70
CA CYS A 169 21.67 -12.49 -5.08
C CYS A 169 22.55 -13.02 -6.22
N TYR A 170 22.78 -12.17 -7.20
CA TYR A 170 23.71 -12.39 -8.30
C TYR A 170 24.92 -11.48 -8.12
N GLY A 171 26.11 -12.07 -7.98
CA GLY A 171 27.36 -11.32 -7.93
C GLY A 171 27.80 -10.87 -9.31
N TYR A 172 27.92 -9.56 -9.51
CA TYR A 172 28.71 -9.05 -10.63
C TYR A 172 30.16 -8.90 -10.18
N ALA A 173 31.09 -9.33 -11.02
CA ALA A 173 32.47 -8.94 -10.85
C ALA A 173 32.66 -7.60 -11.57
N THR A 174 32.62 -6.49 -10.84
CA THR A 174 33.23 -5.24 -11.31
C THR A 174 34.74 -5.38 -11.20
N VAL A 175 35.34 -6.16 -12.09
CA VAL A 175 36.79 -6.17 -12.24
C VAL A 175 37.08 -6.30 -13.73
N ASP A 176 37.95 -5.41 -14.21
CA ASP A 176 38.50 -5.42 -15.56
C ASP A 176 38.94 -6.85 -15.92
N VAL A 177 38.71 -7.25 -17.18
CA VAL A 177 38.95 -8.63 -17.62
C VAL A 177 40.42 -9.04 -17.42
N LEU A 178 41.33 -8.07 -17.36
CA LEU A 178 42.76 -8.26 -17.09
C LEU A 178 43.04 -8.67 -15.64
N ASP A 179 42.36 -8.10 -14.64
CA ASP A 179 42.52 -8.50 -13.23
C ASP A 179 41.96 -9.91 -12.98
N ARG A 180 40.97 -10.33 -13.77
CA ARG A 180 40.39 -11.68 -13.70
C ARG A 180 41.38 -12.77 -14.11
N LEU A 181 42.27 -12.51 -15.08
CA LEU A 181 43.27 -13.48 -15.52
C LEU A 181 44.37 -13.68 -14.46
N ASN A 182 44.75 -12.60 -13.78
CA ASN A 182 45.77 -12.65 -12.75
C ASN A 182 45.26 -13.32 -11.47
N ALA A 183 44.02 -13.02 -11.05
CA ALA A 183 43.43 -13.61 -9.85
C ALA A 183 43.06 -15.09 -10.00
N PHE A 184 42.77 -15.57 -11.22
CA PHE A 184 42.51 -17.00 -11.48
C PHE A 184 43.78 -17.85 -11.33
N ASP A 185 44.93 -17.32 -11.78
CA ASP A 185 46.22 -18.03 -11.71
C ASP A 185 46.76 -18.13 -10.26
N GLU A 186 46.37 -17.19 -9.39
CA GLU A 186 46.66 -17.26 -7.94
C GLU A 186 45.70 -18.19 -7.20
N ALA A 187 44.39 -18.15 -7.52
CA ALA A 187 43.40 -19.02 -6.87
C ALA A 187 43.64 -20.52 -7.14
N GLN A 188 44.20 -20.87 -8.31
CA GLN A 188 44.54 -22.25 -8.65
C GLN A 188 45.75 -22.79 -7.86
N LYS A 189 46.62 -21.91 -7.35
CA LYS A 189 47.80 -22.30 -6.54
C LYS A 189 47.47 -22.62 -5.08
N GLU A 190 46.33 -22.15 -4.58
CA GLU A 190 45.96 -22.28 -3.15
C GLU A 190 44.91 -23.36 -2.84
N GLY A 191 44.36 -24.05 -3.85
CA GLY A 191 43.52 -25.25 -3.64
C GLY A 191 42.22 -25.00 -2.85
N VAL A 192 41.62 -23.81 -2.97
CA VAL A 192 40.40 -23.42 -2.23
C VAL A 192 39.15 -23.66 -3.08
N THR A 193 38.22 -24.50 -2.59
CA THR A 193 37.01 -24.94 -3.31
C THR A 193 35.68 -24.35 -2.80
N ASP A 194 35.69 -23.41 -1.85
CA ASP A 194 34.44 -22.84 -1.32
C ASP A 194 34.21 -21.41 -1.82
N SER A 195 33.09 -21.20 -2.51
CA SER A 195 32.83 -20.07 -3.39
C SER A 195 31.95 -18.98 -2.76
N ILE A 196 31.47 -19.18 -1.53
CA ILE A 196 30.52 -18.26 -0.89
C ILE A 196 31.25 -17.12 -0.14
N ASP A 197 32.39 -17.40 0.49
CA ASP A 197 33.06 -16.42 1.38
C ASP A 197 33.83 -15.31 0.63
N ARG A 198 34.18 -15.53 -0.65
CA ARG A 198 34.89 -14.55 -1.50
C ARG A 198 33.98 -13.46 -2.12
N LEU A 199 32.70 -13.44 -1.79
CA LEU A 199 31.76 -12.39 -2.23
C LEU A 199 31.60 -11.25 -1.20
N GLN A 200 32.17 -11.39 0.00
CA GLN A 200 32.21 -10.31 0.99
C GLN A 200 33.09 -9.16 0.44
N GLY A 201 32.44 -8.16 -0.15
CA GLY A 201 33.09 -7.01 -0.80
C GLY A 201 32.76 -6.83 -2.29
N ARG A 202 31.96 -7.72 -2.89
CA ARG A 202 31.37 -7.48 -4.22
C ARG A 202 29.98 -6.88 -4.04
N GLU A 203 29.66 -5.85 -4.80
CA GLU A 203 28.32 -5.29 -4.81
C GLU A 203 27.39 -6.36 -5.42
N LEU A 204 26.52 -6.91 -4.58
CA LEU A 204 25.59 -7.98 -4.94
C LEU A 204 24.31 -7.34 -5.44
N ASN A 205 23.83 -7.76 -6.61
CA ASN A 205 22.49 -7.38 -7.06
C ASN A 205 21.51 -8.49 -6.64
N CYS A 206 20.55 -8.16 -5.79
CA CYS A 206 19.57 -9.10 -5.25
C CYS A 206 18.15 -8.72 -5.71
N PRO A 207 17.80 -8.99 -6.98
CA PRO A 207 16.55 -8.51 -7.59
C PRO A 207 15.33 -9.37 -7.23
N GLU A 208 15.50 -10.51 -6.59
CA GLU A 208 14.43 -11.48 -6.36
C GLU A 208 14.41 -11.94 -4.90
N ILE A 209 13.21 -12.25 -4.41
CA ILE A 209 12.98 -12.93 -3.14
C ILE A 209 12.40 -14.30 -3.46
N ARG A 210 12.95 -15.34 -2.83
CA ARG A 210 12.48 -16.71 -2.94
C ARG A 210 11.99 -17.20 -1.58
N VAL A 211 10.75 -17.69 -1.55
CA VAL A 211 10.21 -18.41 -0.40
C VAL A 211 10.80 -19.82 -0.37
N ILE A 212 11.30 -20.25 0.78
CA ILE A 212 11.78 -21.62 1.00
C ILE A 212 10.56 -22.56 0.96
N PRO A 213 10.55 -23.59 0.08
CA PRO A 213 9.45 -24.55 0.02
C PRO A 213 9.15 -25.19 1.38
N ASP A 214 7.86 -25.43 1.65
CA ASP A 214 7.36 -26.09 2.87
C ASP A 214 7.71 -25.40 4.20
N SER A 215 8.14 -24.13 4.17
CA SER A 215 8.46 -23.35 5.37
C SER A 215 7.27 -22.54 5.93
N GLY A 216 6.18 -22.43 5.16
CA GLY A 216 4.95 -21.72 5.52
C GLY A 216 3.71 -22.60 5.36
N LEU A 217 2.57 -22.10 5.85
CA LEU A 217 1.29 -22.81 5.75
C LEU A 217 0.64 -22.70 4.38
N TYR A 218 0.92 -21.62 3.64
CA TYR A 218 0.27 -21.33 2.36
C TYR A 218 1.21 -21.60 1.18
N SER A 219 0.65 -21.95 0.03
CA SER A 219 1.36 -21.83 -1.24
C SER A 219 1.67 -20.37 -1.56
N VAL A 220 2.56 -20.15 -2.55
CA VAL A 220 2.89 -18.79 -3.01
C VAL A 220 1.64 -18.05 -3.50
N GLU A 221 0.75 -18.74 -4.20
CA GLU A 221 -0.51 -18.20 -4.74
C GLU A 221 -1.54 -17.94 -3.63
N GLU A 222 -1.65 -18.84 -2.65
CA GLU A 222 -2.53 -18.65 -1.49
C GLU A 222 -2.09 -17.46 -0.64
N PHE A 223 -0.78 -17.32 -0.43
CA PHE A 223 -0.22 -16.17 0.26
C PHE A 223 -0.41 -14.88 -0.53
N ASP A 224 -0.27 -14.93 -1.85
CA ASP A 224 -0.55 -13.82 -2.73
C ASP A 224 -1.99 -13.31 -2.58
N GLN A 225 -2.95 -14.24 -2.58
CA GLN A 225 -4.36 -13.94 -2.34
C GLN A 225 -4.59 -13.36 -0.94
N ALA A 226 -3.93 -13.90 0.09
CA ALA A 226 -4.05 -13.39 1.46
C ALA A 226 -3.52 -11.95 1.59
N ALA A 227 -2.37 -11.66 0.98
CA ALA A 227 -1.81 -10.31 0.92
C ALA A 227 -2.73 -9.36 0.13
N PHE A 228 -3.33 -9.84 -0.96
CA PHE A 228 -4.32 -9.09 -1.73
C PHE A 228 -5.56 -8.78 -0.89
N ASP A 229 -6.15 -9.78 -0.23
CA ASP A 229 -7.35 -9.65 0.60
C ASP A 229 -7.14 -8.65 1.73
N LEU A 230 -6.00 -8.74 2.42
CA LEU A 230 -5.65 -7.79 3.49
C LEU A 230 -5.48 -6.37 2.95
N ALA A 231 -4.77 -6.18 1.84
CA ALA A 231 -4.60 -4.87 1.22
C ALA A 231 -5.92 -4.32 0.65
N ASN A 232 -6.81 -5.18 0.16
CA ASN A 232 -8.13 -4.83 -0.36
C ASN A 232 -9.05 -4.38 0.78
N PHE A 233 -9.05 -5.11 1.90
CA PHE A 233 -9.76 -4.70 3.12
C PHE A 233 -9.26 -3.36 3.66
N LEU A 234 -7.95 -3.15 3.75
CA LEU A 234 -7.39 -1.86 4.16
C LEU A 234 -7.72 -0.74 3.15
N HIS A 235 -7.94 -1.07 1.87
CA HIS A 235 -8.42 -0.12 0.88
C HIS A 235 -9.87 0.30 1.14
N TYR A 236 -10.74 -0.65 1.47
CA TYR A 236 -12.10 -0.38 1.93
C TYR A 236 -12.07 0.53 3.18
N VAL A 237 -11.30 0.19 4.19
CA VAL A 237 -11.24 0.95 5.46
C VAL A 237 -10.79 2.40 5.25
N SER A 238 -9.87 2.66 4.32
CA SER A 238 -9.44 4.03 4.02
C SER A 238 -10.51 4.89 3.33
N ASP A 239 -11.59 4.31 2.82
CA ASP A 239 -12.68 5.02 2.16
C ASP A 239 -13.97 4.17 2.06
N PRO A 240 -14.64 3.85 3.18
CA PRO A 240 -15.76 2.89 3.19
C PRO A 240 -17.00 3.40 2.44
N SER A 241 -17.10 4.71 2.22
CA SER A 241 -18.19 5.33 1.44
C SER A 241 -17.92 5.38 -0.08
N ARG A 242 -16.80 4.82 -0.56
CA ARG A 242 -16.34 4.98 -1.95
C ARG A 242 -17.36 4.53 -2.99
N GLN A 243 -17.94 3.35 -2.81
CA GLN A 243 -18.90 2.79 -3.76
C GLN A 243 -20.15 3.66 -3.86
N GLN A 244 -20.73 4.01 -2.70
CA GLN A 244 -21.89 4.89 -2.61
C GLN A 244 -21.61 6.26 -3.26
N ARG A 245 -20.44 6.85 -2.99
CA ARG A 245 -20.04 8.13 -3.58
C ARG A 245 -19.88 8.07 -5.09
N LYS A 246 -19.32 6.98 -5.64
CA LYS A 246 -19.21 6.79 -7.09
C LYS A 246 -20.58 6.65 -7.75
N ALA A 247 -21.47 5.85 -7.15
CA ALA A 247 -22.84 5.68 -7.64
C ALA A 247 -23.61 7.00 -7.63
N LEU A 248 -23.61 7.71 -6.49
CA LEU A 248 -24.22 9.04 -6.35
C LEU A 248 -23.60 10.06 -7.31
N GLY A 249 -22.27 10.04 -7.48
CA GLY A 249 -21.54 10.94 -8.36
C GLY A 249 -22.05 10.89 -9.81
N THR A 250 -22.30 9.69 -10.35
CA THR A 250 -22.85 9.53 -11.70
C THR A 250 -24.21 10.23 -11.84
N TRP A 251 -25.10 10.07 -10.87
CA TRP A 251 -26.41 10.73 -10.85
C TRP A 251 -26.30 12.25 -10.72
N VAL A 252 -25.42 12.73 -9.84
CA VAL A 252 -25.19 14.16 -9.62
C VAL A 252 -24.63 14.81 -10.90
N ILE A 253 -23.65 14.18 -11.57
CA ILE A 253 -23.11 14.70 -12.83
C ILE A 253 -24.18 14.73 -13.91
N GLY A 254 -25.01 13.68 -14.04
CA GLY A 254 -26.14 13.67 -14.96
C GLY A 254 -27.11 14.83 -14.72
N PHE A 255 -27.51 15.04 -13.45
CA PHE A 255 -28.36 16.15 -13.06
C PHE A 255 -27.72 17.51 -13.39
N LEU A 256 -26.44 17.70 -13.09
CA LEU A 256 -25.72 18.95 -13.36
C LEU A 256 -25.62 19.25 -14.86
N VAL A 257 -25.44 18.24 -15.71
CA VAL A 257 -25.45 18.41 -17.18
C VAL A 257 -26.82 18.87 -17.67
N ILE A 258 -27.90 18.25 -17.18
CA ILE A 258 -29.26 18.64 -17.54
C ILE A 258 -29.55 20.07 -17.07
N LEU A 259 -29.22 20.38 -15.81
CA LEU A 259 -29.39 21.71 -15.24
C LEU A 259 -28.58 22.75 -16.00
N LEU A 260 -27.34 22.43 -16.40
CA LEU A 260 -26.48 23.31 -17.20
C LEU A 260 -27.13 23.65 -18.55
N VAL A 261 -27.73 22.67 -19.23
CA VAL A 261 -28.44 22.90 -20.50
C VAL A 261 -29.63 23.84 -20.30
N LEU A 262 -30.44 23.61 -19.26
CA LEU A 262 -31.59 24.48 -18.94
C LEU A 262 -31.15 25.89 -18.54
N ALA A 263 -30.14 26.00 -17.69
CA ALA A 263 -29.57 27.27 -17.25
C ALA A 263 -28.95 28.04 -18.43
N TYR A 264 -28.29 27.34 -19.35
CA TYR A 264 -27.75 27.93 -20.57
C TYR A 264 -28.85 28.51 -21.46
N PHE A 265 -29.94 27.77 -21.71
CA PHE A 265 -31.06 28.28 -22.48
C PHE A 265 -31.77 29.45 -21.79
N LEU A 266 -31.94 29.37 -20.46
CA LEU A 266 -32.51 30.46 -19.66
C LEU A 266 -31.63 31.71 -19.75
N ASN A 267 -30.32 31.58 -19.58
CA ASN A 267 -29.37 32.68 -19.72
C ASN A 267 -29.40 33.28 -21.13
N ARG A 268 -29.47 32.42 -22.17
CA ARG A 268 -29.58 32.89 -23.55
C ARG A 268 -30.83 33.73 -23.78
N GLU A 269 -31.96 33.38 -23.18
CA GLU A 269 -33.20 34.15 -23.32
C GLU A 269 -33.15 35.46 -22.52
N TYR A 270 -32.68 35.44 -21.27
CA TYR A 270 -32.59 36.65 -20.43
C TYR A 270 -31.65 37.71 -21.00
N TRP A 271 -30.55 37.32 -21.64
CA TRP A 271 -29.53 38.25 -22.14
C TRP A 271 -29.77 38.73 -23.58
N LYS A 272 -30.84 38.27 -24.23
CA LYS A 272 -31.17 38.57 -25.63
C LYS A 272 -31.39 40.07 -25.88
N ASP A 273 -31.95 40.79 -24.91
CA ASP A 273 -32.31 42.20 -25.07
C ASP A 273 -31.18 43.17 -24.68
N ILE A 274 -30.18 42.70 -23.94
CA ILE A 274 -29.04 43.53 -23.49
C ILE A 274 -27.98 43.66 -24.61
N HIS A 275 -27.92 42.73 -25.55
CA HIS A 275 -26.89 42.68 -26.60
C HIS A 275 -27.32 43.32 -27.94
N LYS A 276 -28.51 43.93 -28.03
CA LYS A 276 -29.02 44.58 -29.25
C LYS A 276 -28.63 46.05 -29.40
N ASP A 277 -28.13 46.69 -28.35
CA ASP A 277 -27.65 48.08 -28.44
C ASP A 277 -26.18 48.10 -28.86
N LYS A 278 -25.92 47.88 -30.16
CA LYS A 278 -24.72 48.44 -30.79
C LYS A 278 -25.11 49.79 -31.38
N PRO A 279 -24.52 50.91 -30.93
CA PRO A 279 -24.76 52.20 -31.57
C PRO A 279 -24.27 52.13 -33.02
N GLU A 280 -25.14 52.59 -33.94
CA GLU A 280 -24.83 52.84 -35.36
C GLU A 280 -23.71 53.88 -35.54
#